data_AF-A0A3N5XF11-F1
#
_entry.id   AF-A0A3N5XF11-F1
#
_cell.length_a   1.000
_cell.length_b   1.000
_cell.length_c   1.000
_cell.angle_alpha   90.00
_cell.angle_beta   90.00
_cell.angle_gamma   90.00
#
_symmetry.space_group_name_H-M   'P 1'
#
loop_
_entity.id
_entity.type
_entity.pdbx_description
1 polymer ?
#
loop_
_entity_poly.entity_id
_entity_poly.type
_entity_poly.pdbx_seq_one_letter_code
_entity_poly.pdbx_strand_id
1 'polypeptide(L)' 'MARPGPTTHAKRQRERAQKEKRKAKEEERALRKEEKARNSTRPLTPGEDPDLEGMVPGPQKPLFD' A
#
# COMPACT_ATOMS: atom_id res chain seq x y z
N MET A 1 -36.70 -8.77 25.27
CA MET A 1 -35.71 -7.97 24.51
C MET A 1 -36.30 -7.61 23.16
N ALA A 2 -36.38 -6.33 22.80
CA ALA A 2 -36.96 -5.90 21.52
C ALA A 2 -36.07 -6.36 20.35
N ARG A 3 -36.68 -7.01 19.35
CA ARG A 3 -35.98 -7.43 18.13
C ARG A 3 -35.77 -6.19 17.24
N PRO A 4 -34.58 -5.98 16.66
CA PRO A 4 -34.35 -4.85 15.77
C PRO A 4 -35.29 -4.98 14.56
N GLY A 5 -35.98 -3.88 14.23
CA GLY A 5 -36.88 -3.82 13.08
C GLY A 5 -36.16 -4.06 11.74
N PRO A 6 -36.91 -4.28 10.65
CA PRO A 6 -36.35 -4.58 9.34
C PRO A 6 -35.33 -3.52 8.90
N THR A 7 -34.19 -3.96 8.39
CA THR A 7 -33.11 -3.07 7.97
C THR A 7 -33.55 -2.21 6.79
N THR A 8 -33.43 -0.89 6.95
CA THR A 8 -33.79 0.07 5.90
C THR A 8 -32.90 -0.12 4.67
N HIS A 9 -33.41 0.25 3.48
CA HIS A 9 -32.63 0.18 2.24
C HIS A 9 -31.31 0.96 2.34
N ALA A 10 -31.32 2.11 3.02
CA ALA A 10 -30.12 2.90 3.28
C ALA A 10 -29.05 2.13 4.07
N LYS A 11 -29.46 1.35 5.09
CA LYS A 11 -28.52 0.51 5.86
C LYS A 11 -27.90 -0.56 4.98
N ARG A 12 -28.68 -1.21 4.12
CA ARG A 12 -28.17 -2.21 3.15
C ARG A 12 -27.15 -1.60 2.19
N GLN A 13 -27.41 -0.41 1.65
CA GLN A 13 -26.46 0.27 0.76
C GLN A 13 -25.17 0.64 1.48
N ARG A 14 -25.26 1.17 2.71
CA ARG A 14 -24.08 1.51 3.51
C ARG A 14 -23.22 0.29 3.84
N GLU A 15 -23.83 -0.85 4.13
CA GLU A 15 -23.10 -2.10 4.37
C GLU A 15 -22.43 -2.64 3.10
N ARG A 16 -23.09 -2.55 1.94
CA ARG A 16 -22.49 -2.92 0.64
C ARG A 16 -21.27 -2.06 0.33
N ALA A 17 -21.40 -0.73 0.43
CA ALA A 17 -20.29 0.20 0.20
C ALA A 17 -19.11 -0.05 1.15
N GLN A 18 -19.36 -0.36 2.42
CA GLN A 18 -18.30 -0.73 3.37
C GLN A 18 -17.60 -2.04 2.98
N LYS A 19 -18.35 -3.04 2.54
CA LYS A 19 -17.79 -4.33 2.08
C LYS A 19 -16.93 -4.13 0.84
N GLU A 20 -17.41 -3.38 -0.15
CA GLU A 20 -16.66 -3.07 -1.37
C GLU A 20 -15.36 -2.32 -1.06
N LYS A 21 -15.41 -1.31 -0.18
CA LYS A 21 -14.21 -0.59 0.26
C LYS A 21 -13.19 -1.48 0.98
N ARG A 22 -13.65 -2.47 1.75
CA ARG A 22 -12.76 -3.43 2.41
C ARG A 22 -12.10 -4.36 1.39
N LYS A 23 -12.88 -4.91 0.44
CA LYS A 23 -12.34 -5.75 -0.65
C LYS A 23 -11.27 -5.02 -1.47
N ALA A 24 -11.54 -3.79 -1.90
CA ALA A 24 -10.58 -3.00 -2.65
C ALA A 24 -9.25 -2.79 -1.88
N LYS A 25 -9.32 -2.55 -0.56
CA LYS A 25 -8.12 -2.43 0.28
C LYS A 25 -7.39 -3.76 0.46
N GLU A 26 -8.12 -4.87 0.53
CA GLU A 26 -7.52 -6.20 0.63
C GLU A 26 -6.79 -6.58 -0.67
N GLU A 27 -7.37 -6.26 -1.82
CA GLU A 27 -6.75 -6.41 -3.14
C GLU A 27 -5.47 -5.57 -3.25
N GLU A 28 -5.53 -4.28 -2.88
CA GLU A 28 -4.35 -3.39 -2.88
C GLU A 28 -3.23 -3.92 -1.97
N ARG A 29 -3.59 -4.44 -0.80
CA ARG A 29 -2.62 -5.06 0.12
C ARG A 29 -2.01 -6.33 -0.43
N ALA A 30 -2.80 -7.16 -1.12
CA ALA A 30 -2.31 -8.37 -1.76
C ALA A 30 -1.28 -8.03 -2.86
N LEU A 31 -1.61 -7.08 -3.73
CA LEU A 31 -0.70 -6.59 -4.77
C LEU A 31 0.61 -6.06 -4.18
N ARG A 32 0.53 -5.20 -3.14
CA ARG A 32 1.73 -4.65 -2.47
C ARG A 32 2.59 -5.75 -1.82
N LYS A 33 1.96 -6.78 -1.27
CA LYS A 33 2.66 -7.93 -0.68
C LYS A 33 3.39 -8.73 -1.76
N GLU A 34 2.76 -8.95 -2.91
CA GLU A 34 3.37 -9.62 -4.05
C GLU A 34 4.54 -8.82 -4.63
N GLU A 35 4.39 -7.50 -4.81
CA GLU A 35 5.47 -6.61 -5.26
C GLU A 35 6.66 -6.65 -4.30
N LYS A 36 6.41 -6.57 -3.00
CA LYS A 36 7.47 -6.68 -1.99
C LYS A 36 8.17 -8.04 -2.04
N ALA A 37 7.42 -9.13 -2.21
CA ALA A 37 8.00 -10.46 -2.34
C ALA A 37 8.89 -10.57 -3.59
N ARG A 38 8.43 -10.05 -4.74
CA ARG A 38 9.23 -9.98 -5.98
C ARG A 38 10.50 -9.17 -5.80
N ASN A 39 10.42 -8.00 -5.14
CA ASN A 39 11.59 -7.16 -4.90
C ASN A 39 12.59 -7.79 -3.92
N SER A 40 12.12 -8.56 -2.92
CA SER A 40 13.02 -9.26 -1.98
C SER A 40 13.85 -10.37 -2.63
N THR A 41 13.44 -10.85 -3.81
CA THR A 41 14.21 -11.85 -4.58
C THR A 41 15.21 -11.22 -5.55
N ARG A 42 15.28 -9.88 -5.64
CA ARG A 42 16.32 -9.23 -6.43
C ARG A 42 17.68 -9.57 -5.79
N PRO A 43 18.66 -10.09 -6.54
CA PRO A 43 19.99 -10.31 -5.99
C PRO A 43 20.59 -8.94 -5.64
N LEU A 44 20.76 -8.67 -4.34
CA LEU A 44 21.58 -7.56 -3.87
C LEU A 44 23.04 -8.03 -3.82
N THR A 45 23.96 -7.21 -4.32
CA THR A 45 25.38 -7.43 -4.09
C THR A 45 25.67 -7.27 -2.59
N PRO A 46 26.40 -8.21 -1.95
CA PRO A 46 26.67 -8.13 -0.52
C PRO A 46 27.56 -6.91 -0.23
N GLY A 47 27.02 -5.96 0.55
CA GLY A 47 27.74 -4.74 0.97
C GLY A 47 27.38 -3.47 0.20
N GLU A 48 26.51 -3.55 -0.82
CA GLU A 48 26.07 -2.40 -1.61
C GLU A 48 24.54 -2.36 -1.68
N ASP A 49 23.96 -1.22 -1.31
CA ASP A 49 22.54 -0.95 -1.53
C ASP A 49 22.38 -0.34 -2.93
N PRO A 50 21.71 -1.02 -3.87
CA PRO A 50 21.54 -0.51 -5.24
C PRO A 50 20.76 0.81 -5.28
N ASP A 51 19.94 1.10 -4.26
CA ASP A 51 19.23 2.38 -4.15
C ASP A 51 20.17 3.52 -3.70
N LEU A 52 21.28 3.20 -3.04
CA LEU A 52 22.31 4.16 -2.60
C LEU A 52 23.48 4.28 -3.58
N GLU A 53 23.52 3.43 -4.62
CA GLU A 53 24.55 3.46 -5.65
C GLU A 53 24.52 4.80 -6.39
N GLY A 54 25.63 5.55 -6.33
CA GLY A 54 25.75 6.86 -6.97
C GLY A 54 25.22 8.05 -6.16
N MET A 55 24.69 7.85 -4.95
CA MET A 55 24.41 8.97 -4.06
C MET A 55 25.71 9.56 -3.50
N VAL A 56 25.87 10.87 -3.66
CA VAL A 56 26.99 11.61 -3.06
C VAL A 56 26.53 12.19 -1.73
N PRO A 57 27.06 11.73 -0.58
CA PRO A 57 26.75 12.34 0.71
C PRO A 57 27.35 13.76 0.75
N GLY A 58 26.54 14.74 1.11
CA GLY A 58 26.96 16.14 1.22
C GLY A 58 25.90 17.11 0.73
N PRO A 59 26.18 18.42 0.82
CA PRO A 59 25.29 19.44 0.30
C PRO A 59 25.12 19.29 -1.22
N GLN A 60 23.88 19.42 -1.69
CA GLN A 60 23.57 19.47 -3.12
C GLN A 60 24.35 20.63 -3.76
N LYS A 61 25.00 20.37 -4.90
CA LYS A 61 25.68 21.43 -5.66
C LYS A 61 24.69 22.54 -6.02
N PRO A 62 25.11 23.82 -5.94
CA PRO A 62 24.24 24.93 -6.30
C PRO A 62 23.82 24.82 -7.77
N LEU A 63 22.59 25.25 -8.06
CA LEU A 63 22.01 25.13 -9.40
C LEU A 63 22.66 26.10 -10.41
N PHE A 64 23.34 27.13 -9.91
CA PHE A 64 24.04 28.18 -10.66
C PHE A 64 25.33 28.57 -9.93
N ASP A 65 26.33 29.03 -10.69
CA ASP A 65 27.63 29.50 -10.19
C ASP A 65 27.54 30.83 -9.42
#